data_AF-A0A8H6BTQ0-F1
#
_entry.id   AF-A0A8H6BTQ0-F1
#
_cell.length_a   1.000
_cell.length_b   1.000
_cell.length_c   1.000
_cell.angle_alpha   90.00
_cell.angle_beta   90.00
_cell.angle_gamma   90.00
#
_symmetry.space_group_name_H-M   'P 1'
#
loop_
_entity.id
_entity.type
_entity.pdbx_description
1 polymer ?
#
loop_
_entity_poly.entity_id
_entity_poly.type
_entity_poly.pdbx_seq_one_letter_code
_entity_poly.pdbx_strand_id
1 'polypeptide(L)' 'MCIPFAEGEATVADLITYITKNIISDPKDIPVFIEDGTVRPGILVLINDTDWELEGMEEYVIESGDVFTFTSTLHGG' A
#
# COMPACT_ATOMS: atom_id res chain seq x y z
N MET A 1 10.38 -4.97 -6.01
CA MET A 1 10.58 -3.56 -6.40
C MET A 1 11.43 -2.89 -5.32
N CYS A 2 12.22 -1.85 -5.63
CA CYS A 2 12.88 -1.03 -4.62
C CYS A 2 12.22 0.37 -4.62
N ILE A 3 11.95 0.92 -3.43
CA ILE A 3 11.40 2.28 -3.26
C ILE A 3 12.55 3.24 -2.90
N PRO A 4 12.48 4.52 -3.32
CA PRO A 4 13.61 5.45 -3.22
C PRO A 4 13.73 6.08 -1.81
N PHE A 5 13.52 5.30 -0.77
CA PHE A 5 13.59 5.75 0.63
C PHE A 5 14.69 4.97 1.35
N ALA A 6 15.40 5.65 2.25
CA ALA A 6 16.30 4.93 3.15
C ALA A 6 15.49 4.18 4.22
N GLU A 7 16.13 3.19 4.84
CA GLU A 7 15.52 2.41 5.91
C GLU A 7 15.07 3.32 7.06
N GLY A 8 13.83 3.15 7.53
CA GLY A 8 13.26 3.96 8.60
C GLY A 8 12.78 5.36 8.21
N GLU A 9 12.89 5.78 6.94
CA GLU A 9 12.52 7.13 6.49
C GLU A 9 11.14 7.22 5.85
N ALA A 10 10.48 6.09 5.57
CA ALA A 10 9.20 6.05 4.89
C ALA A 10 8.17 5.25 5.66
N THR A 11 6.93 5.72 5.57
CA THR A 11 5.75 5.04 6.10
C THR A 11 4.98 4.31 4.99
N VAL A 12 4.01 3.50 5.35
CA VAL A 12 3.08 2.90 4.38
C VAL A 12 2.31 3.97 3.61
N ALA A 13 1.98 5.12 4.21
CA ALA A 13 1.40 6.26 3.49
C ALA A 13 2.29 6.77 2.35
N ASP A 14 3.61 6.82 2.57
CA ASP A 14 4.59 7.22 1.55
C ASP A 14 4.69 6.18 0.44
N LEU A 15 4.64 4.89 0.78
CA LEU A 15 4.60 3.79 -0.18
C LEU A 15 3.34 3.85 -1.05
N ILE A 16 2.17 4.08 -0.45
CA ILE A 16 0.90 4.25 -1.17
C ILE A 16 0.99 5.42 -2.16
N THR A 17 1.53 6.57 -1.70
CA THR A 17 1.76 7.73 -2.55
C THR A 17 2.75 7.42 -3.68
N TYR A 18 3.76 6.61 -3.40
CA TYR A 18 4.75 6.22 -4.40
C TYR A 18 4.16 5.28 -5.47
N ILE A 19 3.37 4.29 -5.07
CA ILE A 19 2.68 3.36 -5.99
C ILE A 19 1.76 4.13 -6.94
N THR A 20 0.94 5.04 -6.41
CA THR A 20 -0.02 5.81 -7.21
C THR A 20 0.64 6.73 -8.22
N LYS A 21 1.80 7.30 -7.88
CA LYS A 21 2.53 8.22 -8.76
C LYS A 21 3.45 7.55 -9.77
N ASN A 22 4.01 6.38 -9.44
CA ASN A 22 5.13 5.80 -10.20
C ASN A 22 4.86 4.39 -10.74
N ILE A 23 3.90 3.65 -10.19
CA ILE A 23 3.63 2.25 -10.56
C ILE A 23 2.35 2.12 -11.35
N ILE A 24 1.27 2.75 -10.89
CA ILE A 24 0.00 2.73 -11.61
C ILE A 24 0.19 3.46 -12.95
N SER A 25 0.09 2.70 -14.04
CA SER A 25 0.43 3.19 -15.38
C SER A 25 -0.70 3.97 -16.05
N ASP A 26 -1.96 3.68 -15.67
CA ASP A 26 -3.13 4.39 -16.16
C ASP A 26 -3.77 5.20 -15.02
N PRO A 27 -3.84 6.54 -15.13
CA PRO A 27 -4.48 7.39 -14.11
C PRO A 27 -5.91 6.97 -13.76
N LYS A 28 -6.63 6.30 -14.66
CA LYS A 28 -8.00 5.82 -14.40
C LYS A 28 -8.05 4.69 -13.36
N ASP A 29 -6.93 4.01 -13.12
CA ASP A 29 -6.83 2.89 -12.19
C ASP A 29 -6.45 3.37 -10.78
N ILE A 30 -6.03 4.64 -10.61
CA ILE A 30 -5.75 5.22 -9.28
C ILE A 30 -6.96 5.10 -8.34
N PRO A 31 -8.21 5.44 -8.74
CA PRO A 31 -9.39 5.29 -7.90
C PRO A 31 -9.80 3.83 -7.64
N VAL A 32 -9.21 2.85 -8.35
CA VAL A 32 -9.41 1.42 -8.07
C VAL A 32 -8.55 1.00 -6.87
N PHE A 33 -7.41 1.65 -6.68
CA PHE A 33 -6.48 1.37 -5.58
C PHE A 33 -6.70 2.26 -4.35
N ILE A 34 -7.08 3.53 -4.55
CA ILE A 34 -7.20 4.55 -3.50
C ILE A 34 -8.62 5.10 -3.42
N GLU A 35 -9.10 5.30 -2.21
CA GLU A 35 -10.32 6.05 -1.89
C GLU A 35 -10.05 6.90 -0.64
N ASP A 36 -10.51 8.15 -0.63
CA ASP A 36 -10.34 9.10 0.49
C ASP A 36 -8.90 9.28 1.03
N GLY A 37 -7.90 9.11 0.16
CA GLY A 37 -6.49 9.35 0.48
C GLY A 37 -5.74 8.15 1.07
N THR A 38 -6.39 6.99 1.20
CA THR A 38 -5.77 5.72 1.62
C THR A 38 -6.22 4.57 0.71
N VAL A 39 -5.76 3.35 1.00
CA VAL A 39 -6.14 2.13 0.29
C VAL A 39 -7.66 1.97 0.30
N ARG A 40 -8.22 1.72 -0.88
CA ARG A 40 -9.67 1.59 -1.08
C ARG A 40 -10.26 0.46 -0.22
N PRO A 41 -11.40 0.68 0.47
CA PRO A 41 -12.14 -0.38 1.15
C PRO A 41 -12.41 -1.58 0.22
N GLY A 42 -12.15 -2.80 0.72
CA GLY A 42 -12.22 -4.02 -0.07
C GLY A 42 -10.89 -4.45 -0.71
N ILE A 43 -9.79 -3.78 -0.38
CA ILE A 43 -8.43 -4.28 -0.59
C ILE A 43 -7.88 -4.68 0.78
N LEU A 44 -7.54 -5.96 0.94
CA LEU A 44 -6.79 -6.45 2.09
C LEU A 44 -5.32 -6.10 1.93
N VAL A 45 -4.74 -5.52 2.98
CA VAL A 45 -3.31 -5.17 3.04
C VAL A 45 -2.64 -6.03 4.09
N LEU A 46 -1.57 -6.74 3.69
CA LEU A 46 -0.73 -7.51 4.59
C LEU A 46 0.70 -6.96 4.58
N ILE A 47 1.31 -6.89 5.75
CA ILE A 47 2.73 -6.60 5.96
C ILE A 47 3.35 -7.87 6.51
N ASN A 48 4.26 -8.49 5.76
CA ASN A 48 4.91 -9.76 6.13
C ASN A 48 3.91 -10.87 6.53
N ASP A 49 2.85 -11.03 5.72
CA ASP A 49 1.73 -11.95 5.93
C ASP A 49 0.85 -11.68 7.16
N THR A 50 1.08 -10.55 7.86
CA THR A 50 0.26 -10.08 8.99
C THR A 50 -0.69 -8.98 8.55
N ASP A 51 -1.89 -8.95 9.13
CA ASP A 51 -2.88 -7.90 8.90
C ASP A 51 -2.34 -6.53 9.33
N TRP A 52 -2.30 -5.56 8.42
CA TRP A 52 -1.75 -4.23 8.67
C TRP A 52 -2.46 -3.46 9.80
N GLU A 53 -3.70 -3.84 10.15
CA GLU A 53 -4.44 -3.22 11.24
C GLU A 53 -3.75 -3.44 12.59
N LEU A 54 -2.97 -4.53 12.70
CA LEU A 54 -2.16 -4.86 13.88
C LEU A 54 -0.78 -4.18 13.88
N GLU A 55 -0.35 -3.70 12.72
CA GLU A 55 1.00 -3.15 12.50
C GLU A 55 1.01 -1.61 12.47
N GLY A 56 -0.14 -0.96 12.63
CA GLY A 56 -0.25 0.51 12.62
C GLY A 56 -0.60 1.12 11.26
N MET A 57 -1.06 0.28 10.30
CA MET A 57 -1.62 0.71 9.02
C MET A 57 -0.70 1.69 8.26
N GLU A 58 -1.19 2.90 7.95
CA GLU A 58 -0.46 3.93 7.22
C GLU A 58 0.77 4.45 7.96
N GLU A 59 0.82 4.35 9.29
CA GLU A 59 1.90 4.85 10.14
C GLU A 59 3.05 3.86 10.28
N TYR A 60 2.89 2.61 9.82
CA TYR A 60 3.95 1.60 9.87
C TYR A 60 5.19 2.11 9.12
N VAL A 61 6.33 2.11 9.81
CA VAL A 61 7.62 2.52 9.27
C VAL A 61 8.24 1.33 8.52
N ILE A 62 8.51 1.54 7.24
CA ILE A 62 8.96 0.48 6.33
C ILE A 62 10.42 0.12 6.62
N GLU A 63 10.69 -1.17 6.71
CA GLU A 63 12.01 -1.75 6.90
C GLU A 63 12.52 -2.49 5.66
N SER A 64 13.82 -2.72 5.60
CA SER A 64 14.42 -3.41 4.48
C SER A 64 14.00 -4.88 4.46
N GLY A 65 13.41 -5.33 3.36
CA GLY A 65 12.99 -6.71 3.17
C GLY A 65 11.51 -6.97 3.47
N ASP A 66 10.77 -5.96 3.91
CA ASP A 66 9.33 -6.08 4.10
C ASP A 66 8.60 -6.47 2.80
N VAL A 67 7.57 -7.31 2.98
CA VAL A 67 6.68 -7.74 1.91
C VAL A 67 5.29 -7.16 2.14
N PHE A 68 4.88 -6.27 1.24
CA PHE A 68 3.53 -5.71 1.20
C PHE A 68 2.68 -6.45 0.18
N THR A 69 1.53 -6.98 0.62
CA THR A 69 0.57 -7.64 -0.26
C THR A 69 -0.74 -6.87 -0.27
N PHE A 70 -1.20 -6.47 -1.45
CA PHE A 70 -2.49 -5.83 -1.67
C PHE A 70 -3.40 -6.78 -2.45
N THR A 71 -4.46 -7.27 -1.83
CA THR A 71 -5.41 -8.20 -2.45
C THR A 71 -6.78 -7.57 -2.51
N SER A 72 -7.28 -7.28 -3.72
CA SER A 72 -8.68 -6.88 -3.87
C SER A 72 -9.59 -8.06 -3.57
N THR A 73 -10.33 -7.97 -2.46
CA THR A 73 -11.35 -8.95 -2.06
C THR A 73 -12.70 -8.65 -2.68
N LEU A 74 -12.82 -7.52 -3.38
CA LEU A 74 -13.97 -7.13 -4.17
C LEU A 74 -13.87 -7.74 -5.58
N HIS A 75 -14.30 -9.00 -5.71
CA HIS A 75 -14.86 -9.48 -6.96
C HIS A 75 -16.38 -9.36 -6.83
N GLY A 76 -16.99 -8.53 -7.68
CA GLY A 76 -18.44 -8.51 -7.82
C GLY A 76 -18.95 -9.94 -8.06
N GLY A 77 -20.03 -10.30 -7.35
CA GLY A 77 -20.87 -11.42 -7.78
C GLY A 77 -21.49 -11.18 -9.15
#